data_AF-A0A176YAL5-F1
#
_entry.id   AF-A0A176YAL5-F1
#
_cell.length_a   1.000
_cell.length_b   1.000
_cell.length_c   1.000
_cell.angle_alpha   90.00
_cell.angle_beta   90.00
_cell.angle_gamma   90.00
#
_symmetry.space_group_name_H-M   'P 1'
#
loop_
_entity.id
_entity.type
_entity.pdbx_description
1 polymer ?
#
loop_
_entity_poly.entity_id
_entity_poly.type
_entity_poly.pdbx_seq_one_letter_code
_entity_poly.pdbx_strand_id
1 'polypeptide(L)'
;MFKTLKHVATRRALLGAALFAVATPSFAQAPTDAQKSAIRSACRADFQAHCSSVTPGGAEALQCLQSHMSNLSSACQSAVRAIQPAAAPNTEPKAEAAPKSEPAKSEAAPAAEPAAKPAAAATPKAAAPKQPSSAQVAAIKSACRADYPKVCAGVPPGGAAALECLEKNKAKVSPACERAVSAASGGGAAAAAPAGAATAAAPAAAPTVIVLRPLRPREELLIVRSACGGDIRTVCAGVAPGGGRIAQCLASNAASLSPACKEVLAPFAAR
;
A
#
# COMPACT_ATOMS: atom_id res chain seq x y z
N MET A 1 44.05 -63.69 -25.39
CA MET A 1 43.78 -62.68 -24.35
C MET A 1 43.25 -61.36 -24.95
N PHE A 2 42.16 -61.38 -25.74
CA PHE A 2 41.58 -60.14 -26.32
C PHE A 2 40.05 -60.08 -26.33
N LYS A 3 39.34 -61.07 -25.76
CA LYS A 3 37.87 -61.17 -25.80
C LYS A 3 37.16 -60.74 -24.51
N THR A 4 37.89 -60.28 -23.50
CA THR A 4 37.34 -59.85 -22.21
C THR A 4 37.19 -58.33 -22.04
N LEU A 5 37.74 -57.51 -22.95
CA LEU A 5 37.69 -56.04 -22.83
C LEU A 5 36.44 -55.39 -23.47
N LYS A 6 35.75 -56.07 -24.40
CA LYS A 6 34.57 -55.49 -25.09
C LYS A 6 33.26 -55.54 -24.31
N HIS A 7 33.14 -56.37 -23.28
CA HIS A 7 31.90 -56.49 -22.49
C HIS A 7 31.81 -55.53 -21.31
N VAL A 8 32.88 -54.81 -20.97
CA VAL A 8 32.87 -53.80 -19.90
C VAL A 8 32.34 -52.44 -20.40
N ALA A 9 32.52 -52.12 -21.68
CA ALA A 9 32.07 -50.86 -22.27
C ALA A 9 30.54 -50.79 -22.48
N THR A 10 29.87 -51.90 -22.76
CA THR A 10 28.42 -51.91 -23.03
C THR A 10 27.55 -52.03 -21.78
N ARG A 11 28.06 -52.55 -20.66
CA ARG A 11 27.31 -52.58 -19.38
C ARG A 11 27.30 -51.26 -18.62
N ARG A 12 28.17 -50.29 -18.96
CA ARG A 12 28.12 -48.94 -18.40
C ARG A 12 27.08 -48.03 -19.08
N ALA A 13 26.46 -48.46 -20.17
CA ALA A 13 25.45 -47.67 -20.89
C ALA A 13 23.99 -47.89 -20.40
N LEU A 14 23.73 -48.83 -19.49
CA LEU A 14 22.36 -49.15 -19.00
C LEU A 14 22.16 -48.94 -17.48
N LEU A 15 23.12 -48.33 -16.78
CA LEU A 15 23.03 -47.94 -15.36
C LEU A 15 23.18 -46.41 -15.18
N GLY A 16 22.68 -45.64 -16.14
CA GLY A 16 22.75 -44.17 -16.15
C GLY A 16 21.41 -43.49 -16.44
N ALA A 17 20.27 -44.15 -16.17
CA ALA A 17 18.95 -43.67 -16.58
C ALA A 17 17.87 -43.69 -15.47
N ALA A 18 18.24 -43.80 -14.18
CA ALA A 18 17.24 -43.90 -13.11
C ALA A 18 17.63 -43.22 -11.79
N LEU A 19 18.22 -42.02 -11.83
CA LEU A 19 18.44 -41.16 -10.65
C LEU A 19 18.48 -39.68 -11.04
N PHE A 20 17.53 -39.22 -11.86
CA PHE A 20 17.11 -37.81 -11.81
C PHE A 20 16.05 -37.68 -10.72
N ALA A 21 16.52 -37.71 -9.46
CA ALA A 21 15.74 -37.15 -8.37
C ALA A 21 15.51 -35.67 -8.71
N VAL A 22 14.26 -35.30 -8.99
CA VAL A 22 13.85 -33.91 -9.11
C VAL A 22 14.02 -33.29 -7.71
N ALA A 23 15.23 -32.81 -7.42
CA ALA A 23 15.46 -31.83 -6.38
C ALA A 23 14.79 -30.54 -6.86
N THR A 24 13.49 -30.40 -6.58
CA THR A 24 12.84 -29.10 -6.64
C THR A 24 13.65 -28.16 -5.74
N PRO A 25 14.15 -27.02 -6.24
CA PRO A 25 14.81 -26.05 -5.38
C PRO A 25 13.80 -25.64 -4.31
N SER A 26 14.06 -26.07 -3.07
CA SER A 26 13.37 -25.58 -1.89
C SER A 26 13.84 -24.15 -1.69
N PHE A 27 13.26 -23.22 -2.45
CA PHE A 27 13.40 -21.80 -2.17
C PHE A 27 12.84 -21.59 -0.78
N ALA A 28 13.69 -21.15 0.16
CA ALA A 28 13.24 -20.59 1.43
C ALA A 28 12.06 -19.66 1.13
N GLN A 29 10.87 -20.04 1.61
CA GLN A 29 9.63 -19.34 1.26
C GLN A 29 9.69 -17.95 1.88
N ALA A 30 10.20 -16.99 1.11
CA ALA A 30 10.18 -15.60 1.51
C ALA A 30 8.71 -15.20 1.69
N PRO A 31 8.37 -14.45 2.75
CA PRO A 31 7.01 -14.05 3.00
C PRO A 31 6.41 -13.33 1.79
N THR A 32 5.20 -13.75 1.43
CA THR A 32 4.45 -13.15 0.34
C THR A 32 4.18 -11.67 0.63
N ASP A 33 3.98 -10.84 -0.40
CA ASP A 33 3.67 -9.43 -0.21
C ASP A 33 2.36 -9.21 0.58
N ALA A 34 1.40 -10.13 0.42
CA ALA A 34 0.18 -10.16 1.20
C ALA A 34 0.48 -10.32 2.70
N GLN A 35 1.31 -11.30 3.07
CA GLN A 35 1.76 -11.52 4.46
C GLN A 35 2.52 -10.32 5.02
N LYS A 36 3.46 -9.73 4.26
CA LYS A 36 4.19 -8.53 4.69
C LYS A 36 3.26 -7.34 4.92
N SER A 37 2.23 -7.20 4.10
CA SER A 37 1.23 -6.13 4.26
C SER A 37 0.35 -6.34 5.51
N ALA A 38 0.00 -7.60 5.80
CA ALA A 38 -0.74 -7.98 7.00
C ALA A 38 0.08 -7.68 8.27
N ILE A 39 1.35 -8.09 8.34
CA ILE A 39 2.25 -7.73 9.44
C ILE A 39 2.31 -6.21 9.60
N ARG A 40 2.54 -5.46 8.52
CA ARG A 40 2.69 -3.99 8.59
C ARG A 40 1.44 -3.31 9.12
N SER A 41 0.26 -3.86 8.86
CA SER A 41 -0.99 -3.34 9.39
C SER A 41 -1.17 -3.63 10.88
N ALA A 42 -0.84 -4.85 11.32
CA ALA A 42 -0.95 -5.28 12.71
C ALA A 42 0.12 -4.65 13.62
N CYS A 43 1.34 -4.48 13.11
CA CYS A 43 2.51 -4.03 13.85
C CYS A 43 2.79 -2.53 13.76
N ARG A 44 1.90 -1.72 13.16
CA ARG A 44 2.22 -0.32 12.83
C ARG A 44 2.55 0.52 14.07
N ALA A 45 1.79 0.36 15.14
CA ALA A 45 1.99 1.10 16.38
C ALA A 45 3.28 0.63 17.09
N ASP A 46 3.45 -0.68 17.20
CA ASP A 46 4.62 -1.28 17.86
C ASP A 46 5.93 -0.96 17.11
N PHE A 47 5.90 -0.95 15.79
CA PHE A 47 7.05 -0.58 14.95
C PHE A 47 7.47 0.87 15.18
N GLN A 48 6.52 1.79 15.38
CA GLN A 48 6.85 3.20 15.67
C GLN A 48 7.43 3.37 17.08
N ALA A 49 6.95 2.58 18.04
CA ALA A 49 7.41 2.64 19.42
C ALA A 49 8.80 2.00 19.62
N HIS A 50 9.11 0.92 18.90
CA HIS A 50 10.30 0.11 19.15
C HIS A 50 11.30 0.03 17.98
N CYS A 51 10.89 0.39 16.75
CA CYS A 51 11.68 0.17 15.53
C CYS A 51 11.73 1.39 14.58
N SER A 52 11.52 2.61 15.09
CA SER A 52 11.40 3.83 14.27
C SER A 52 12.69 4.22 13.52
N SER A 53 13.84 3.69 13.92
CA SER A 53 15.14 3.90 13.24
C SER A 53 15.37 2.97 12.04
N VAL A 54 14.47 2.01 11.81
CA VAL A 54 14.64 0.97 10.79
C VAL A 54 13.73 1.22 9.58
N THR A 55 14.20 0.85 8.38
CA THR A 55 13.44 1.04 7.14
C THR A 55 12.20 0.12 7.12
N PRO A 56 10.98 0.67 6.99
CA PRO A 56 9.76 -0.12 7.05
C PRO A 56 9.61 -1.05 5.84
N GLY A 57 9.19 -2.30 6.10
CA GLY A 57 8.78 -3.26 5.08
C GLY A 57 9.89 -4.12 4.47
N GLY A 58 11.13 -4.00 4.94
CA GLY A 58 12.24 -4.89 4.61
C GLY A 58 12.48 -6.00 5.64
N ALA A 59 13.52 -6.82 5.41
CA ALA A 59 13.97 -7.83 6.37
C ALA A 59 14.42 -7.20 7.69
N GLU A 60 15.11 -6.06 7.63
CA GLU A 60 15.52 -5.25 8.79
C GLU A 60 14.36 -4.93 9.74
N ALA A 61 13.20 -4.57 9.18
CA ALA A 61 12.00 -4.27 9.97
C ALA A 61 11.47 -5.51 10.70
N LEU A 62 11.49 -6.67 10.06
CA LEU A 62 11.10 -7.92 10.70
C LEU A 62 12.10 -8.31 11.79
N GLN A 63 13.40 -8.12 11.56
CA GLN A 63 14.43 -8.45 12.54
C GLN A 63 14.33 -7.56 13.79
N CYS A 64 14.06 -6.26 13.61
CA CYS A 64 13.79 -5.38 14.75
C CYS A 64 12.55 -5.81 15.54
N LEU A 65 11.44 -6.12 14.86
CA LEU A 65 10.24 -6.63 15.52
C LEU A 65 10.51 -7.94 16.26
N GLN A 66 11.30 -8.83 15.70
CA GLN A 66 11.70 -10.09 16.34
C GLN A 66 12.52 -9.86 17.61
N SER A 67 13.43 -8.89 17.61
CA SER A 67 14.21 -8.51 18.81
C SER A 67 13.36 -7.88 19.92
N HIS A 68 12.20 -7.31 19.57
CA HIS A 68 11.30 -6.66 20.51
C HIS A 68 10.03 -7.46 20.82
N MET A 69 9.97 -8.76 20.52
CA MET A 69 8.77 -9.61 20.66
C MET A 69 8.02 -9.48 21.98
N SER A 70 8.71 -9.28 23.10
CA SER A 70 8.10 -9.12 24.43
C SER A 70 7.40 -7.77 24.62
N ASN A 71 7.80 -6.75 23.87
CA ASN A 71 7.28 -5.38 23.95
C ASN A 71 6.24 -5.09 22.85
N LEU A 72 6.05 -6.01 21.89
CA LEU A 72 5.02 -5.88 20.86
C LEU A 72 3.64 -6.25 21.41
N SER A 73 2.59 -5.64 20.85
CA SER A 73 1.20 -6.04 21.05
C SER A 73 0.95 -7.51 20.66
N SER A 74 -0.03 -8.15 21.31
CA SER A 74 -0.39 -9.56 21.04
C SER A 74 -0.77 -9.82 19.58
N ALA A 75 -1.42 -8.85 18.94
CA ALA A 75 -1.76 -8.89 17.52
C ALA A 75 -0.50 -8.87 16.64
N CYS A 76 0.48 -8.01 16.96
CA CYS A 76 1.73 -7.95 16.23
C CYS A 76 2.61 -9.19 16.45
N GLN A 77 2.72 -9.68 17.69
CA GLN A 77 3.43 -10.93 17.99
C GLN A 77 2.90 -12.11 17.18
N SER A 78 1.58 -12.24 17.10
CA SER A 78 0.94 -13.33 16.35
C SER A 78 1.25 -13.25 14.85
N ALA A 79 1.22 -12.04 14.28
CA ALA A 79 1.54 -11.81 12.88
C ALA A 79 3.01 -12.10 12.55
N VAL A 80 3.96 -11.73 13.43
CA VAL A 80 5.39 -12.00 13.21
C VAL A 80 5.72 -13.48 13.40
N ARG A 81 5.12 -14.16 14.38
CA ARG A 81 5.31 -15.61 14.62
C ARG A 81 4.75 -16.47 13.47
N ALA A 82 3.66 -16.06 12.84
CA ALA A 82 3.06 -16.79 11.72
C ALA A 82 3.96 -16.84 10.46
N ILE A 83 5.00 -16.01 10.42
CA ILE A 83 5.84 -15.78 9.23
C ILE A 83 7.32 -16.05 9.51
N GLN A 84 7.72 -16.19 10.78
CA GLN A 84 9.00 -16.83 11.08
C GLN A 84 8.97 -18.23 10.46
N PRO A 85 10.02 -18.62 9.71
CA PRO A 85 10.13 -20.00 9.27
C PRO A 85 10.03 -20.85 10.53
N ALA A 86 9.03 -21.72 10.58
CA ALA A 86 8.92 -22.69 11.65
C ALA A 86 10.28 -23.39 11.73
N ALA A 87 11.02 -23.16 12.81
CA ALA A 87 11.99 -24.14 13.25
C ALA A 87 11.20 -25.46 13.26
N ALA A 88 11.66 -26.40 12.44
CA ALA A 88 10.94 -27.62 12.11
C ALA A 88 10.25 -28.21 13.36
N PRO A 89 8.95 -28.55 13.31
CA PRO A 89 8.40 -29.41 14.33
C PRO A 89 9.10 -30.76 14.20
N ASN A 90 9.96 -31.10 15.14
CA ASN A 90 10.18 -32.51 15.46
C ASN A 90 8.85 -33.03 15.98
N THR A 91 8.05 -33.65 15.11
CA THR A 91 6.87 -34.41 15.53
C THR A 91 6.71 -35.58 14.58
N GLU A 92 7.31 -36.71 14.98
CA GLU A 92 6.78 -38.03 14.67
C GLU A 92 5.38 -38.20 15.30
N PRO A 93 4.50 -39.03 14.71
CA PRO A 93 3.09 -39.09 15.05
C PRO A 93 2.83 -40.02 16.24
N LYS A 94 1.95 -39.60 17.16
CA LYS A 94 1.27 -40.56 18.04
C LYS A 94 -0.17 -40.14 18.30
N ALA A 95 -1.06 -40.95 17.78
CA ALA A 95 -2.48 -40.93 18.07
C ALA A 95 -2.79 -41.54 19.46
N GLU A 96 -3.89 -41.04 20.01
CA GLU A 96 -4.85 -41.69 20.92
C GLU A 96 -4.46 -42.00 22.38
N ALA A 97 -5.11 -41.28 23.31
CA ALA A 97 -6.13 -41.84 24.20
C ALA A 97 -6.77 -40.75 25.08
N ALA A 98 -8.07 -40.50 24.88
CA ALA A 98 -8.99 -40.05 25.93
C ALA A 98 -9.25 -41.26 26.89
N PRO A 99 -9.89 -41.18 28.10
CA PRO A 99 -11.17 -40.49 28.26
C PRO A 99 -11.62 -39.97 29.68
N LYS A 100 -12.71 -39.17 29.63
CA LYS A 100 -13.90 -39.08 30.53
C LYS A 100 -13.73 -38.53 31.96
N SER A 101 -14.66 -37.76 32.55
CA SER A 101 -16.09 -37.42 32.31
C SER A 101 -16.48 -36.31 33.33
N GLU A 102 -17.16 -35.19 33.00
CA GLU A 102 -18.64 -34.94 32.89
C GLU A 102 -19.44 -35.12 34.21
N PRO A 103 -20.69 -34.60 34.43
CA PRO A 103 -21.49 -33.58 33.71
C PRO A 103 -22.39 -32.66 34.61
N ALA A 104 -23.10 -31.68 34.00
CA ALA A 104 -24.51 -31.31 34.27
C ALA A 104 -24.94 -30.21 33.24
N LYS A 105 -25.54 -30.55 32.09
CA LYS A 105 -27.00 -30.71 31.76
C LYS A 105 -27.80 -29.39 31.93
N SER A 106 -28.18 -28.65 30.88
CA SER A 106 -29.09 -28.87 29.72
C SER A 106 -30.57 -28.59 30.02
N GLU A 107 -31.17 -27.66 29.26
CA GLU A 107 -32.48 -27.71 28.55
C GLU A 107 -32.94 -26.26 28.26
N ALA A 108 -33.63 -25.88 27.17
CA ALA A 108 -33.88 -26.41 25.83
C ALA A 108 -34.57 -25.27 25.06
N ALA A 109 -34.48 -25.30 23.73
CA ALA A 109 -35.20 -24.41 22.80
C ALA A 109 -36.72 -24.71 22.76
N PRO A 110 -37.53 -23.96 22.00
CA PRO A 110 -37.69 -24.35 20.59
C PRO A 110 -37.74 -23.20 19.58
N ALA A 111 -37.58 -23.61 18.33
CA ALA A 111 -37.43 -22.85 17.09
C ALA A 111 -38.72 -22.16 16.61
N ALA A 112 -38.54 -21.14 15.74
CA ALA A 112 -39.30 -20.98 14.51
C ALA A 112 -38.59 -20.01 13.54
N GLU A 113 -38.35 -20.50 12.33
CA GLU A 113 -38.14 -19.72 11.09
C GLU A 113 -39.43 -18.95 10.72
N PRO A 114 -39.42 -17.90 9.85
CA PRO A 114 -39.27 -18.15 8.41
C PRO A 114 -38.59 -17.05 7.55
N ALA A 115 -38.03 -17.52 6.42
CA ALA A 115 -38.10 -17.00 5.05
C ALA A 115 -37.88 -15.49 4.70
N ALA A 116 -36.78 -15.27 3.97
CA ALA A 116 -36.63 -14.55 2.69
C ALA A 116 -37.39 -13.23 2.34
N LYS A 117 -36.58 -12.14 2.21
CA LYS A 117 -36.54 -11.01 1.21
C LYS A 117 -37.81 -10.20 0.88
N PRO A 118 -37.73 -8.90 0.43
CA PRO A 118 -36.58 -8.22 -0.20
C PRO A 118 -36.23 -6.81 0.33
N ALA A 119 -35.17 -6.27 -0.27
CA ALA A 119 -34.58 -4.96 -0.04
C ALA A 119 -35.57 -3.78 -0.05
N ALA A 120 -35.36 -2.83 0.86
CA ALA A 120 -35.87 -1.47 0.74
C ALA A 120 -34.84 -0.46 1.28
N ALA A 121 -34.40 0.40 0.36
CA ALA A 121 -33.98 1.79 0.51
C ALA A 121 -33.17 2.20 1.76
N ALA A 122 -31.90 2.51 1.51
CA ALA A 122 -31.08 3.37 2.35
C ALA A 122 -31.70 4.78 2.41
N THR A 123 -32.11 5.20 3.61
CA THR A 123 -32.27 6.61 3.96
C THR A 123 -31.06 7.08 4.77
N PRO A 124 -30.45 8.24 4.45
CA PRO A 124 -29.23 8.70 5.08
C PRO A 124 -29.49 9.11 6.54
N LYS A 125 -28.81 8.42 7.47
CA LYS A 125 -28.76 8.81 8.88
C LYS A 125 -27.88 10.05 9.03
N ALA A 126 -28.47 11.11 9.57
CA ALA A 126 -27.81 12.37 9.91
C ALA A 126 -26.64 12.17 10.89
N ALA A 127 -25.66 13.07 10.76
CA ALA A 127 -24.28 12.97 11.19
C ALA A 127 -24.04 13.00 12.71
N ALA A 128 -23.18 12.09 13.18
CA ALA A 128 -22.42 12.17 14.41
C ALA A 128 -21.20 13.11 14.23
N PRO A 129 -20.60 13.68 15.29
CA PRO A 129 -19.73 14.85 15.19
C PRO A 129 -18.39 14.58 14.48
N LYS A 130 -18.14 15.43 13.46
CA LYS A 130 -16.87 15.98 12.95
C LYS A 130 -15.58 15.16 13.15
N GLN A 131 -15.50 13.98 12.55
CA GLN A 131 -14.21 13.43 12.15
C GLN A 131 -14.07 13.54 10.62
N PRO A 132 -13.02 14.19 10.10
CA PRO A 132 -12.87 14.30 8.65
C PRO A 132 -12.72 12.92 8.03
N SER A 133 -13.45 12.71 6.94
CA SER A 133 -13.36 11.51 6.11
C SER A 133 -11.93 11.28 5.62
N SER A 134 -11.60 10.04 5.26
CA SER A 134 -10.28 9.69 4.69
C SER A 134 -9.92 10.54 3.47
N ALA A 135 -10.91 10.91 2.66
CA ALA A 135 -10.77 11.84 1.54
C ALA A 135 -10.39 13.26 1.99
N GLN A 136 -11.03 13.79 3.03
CA GLN A 136 -10.68 15.11 3.59
C GLN A 136 -9.28 15.09 4.21
N VAL A 137 -8.91 14.03 4.94
CA VAL A 137 -7.55 13.87 5.49
C VAL A 137 -6.49 13.82 4.38
N ALA A 138 -6.77 13.16 3.26
CA ALA A 138 -5.88 13.14 2.11
C ALA A 138 -5.76 14.52 1.44
N ALA A 139 -6.87 15.26 1.32
CA ALA A 139 -6.89 16.61 0.77
C ALA A 139 -6.07 17.58 1.63
N ILE A 140 -6.28 17.57 2.96
CA ILE A 140 -5.51 18.38 3.92
C ILE A 140 -4.02 18.02 3.84
N LYS A 141 -3.68 16.71 3.86
CA LYS A 141 -2.29 16.27 3.74
C LYS A 141 -1.65 16.78 2.47
N SER A 142 -2.39 16.83 1.36
CA SER A 142 -1.88 17.32 0.07
C SER A 142 -1.66 18.83 0.02
N ALA A 143 -2.60 19.61 0.59
CA ALA A 143 -2.53 21.06 0.62
C ALA A 143 -1.48 21.57 1.62
N CYS A 144 -1.30 20.87 2.74
CA CYS A 144 -0.39 21.26 3.82
C CYS A 144 1.02 20.68 3.72
N ARG A 145 1.39 19.98 2.62
CA ARG A 145 2.70 19.27 2.53
C ARG A 145 3.91 20.16 2.78
N ALA A 146 3.86 21.41 2.33
CA ALA A 146 4.98 22.35 2.45
C ALA A 146 5.05 23.04 3.83
N ASP A 147 3.91 23.16 4.51
CA ASP A 147 3.77 23.90 5.78
C ASP A 147 3.91 22.98 6.98
N TYR A 148 3.38 21.76 6.91
CA TYR A 148 3.40 20.77 7.99
C TYR A 148 4.80 20.54 8.61
N PRO A 149 5.88 20.32 7.84
CA PRO A 149 7.21 20.10 8.43
C PRO A 149 7.78 21.33 9.13
N LYS A 150 7.31 22.54 8.82
CA LYS A 150 7.78 23.80 9.42
C LYS A 150 6.96 24.18 10.65
N VAL A 151 5.68 23.82 10.66
CA VAL A 151 4.69 24.27 11.66
C VAL A 151 4.37 23.18 12.69
N CYS A 152 4.42 21.90 12.30
CA CYS A 152 4.06 20.73 13.10
C CYS A 152 5.19 19.71 13.20
N ALA A 153 6.45 20.18 13.26
CA ALA A 153 7.61 19.31 13.44
C ALA A 153 7.45 18.45 14.72
N GLY A 154 7.61 17.13 14.58
CA GLY A 154 7.45 16.18 15.68
C GLY A 154 6.05 15.56 15.83
N VAL A 155 5.05 16.02 15.07
CA VAL A 155 3.72 15.40 15.05
C VAL A 155 3.62 14.37 13.92
N PRO A 156 3.19 13.12 14.17
CA PRO A 156 3.02 12.12 13.11
C PRO A 156 2.01 12.58 12.05
N PRO A 157 2.35 12.54 10.74
CA PRO A 157 1.45 13.02 9.70
C PRO A 157 0.24 12.08 9.51
N GLY A 158 -0.96 12.65 9.65
CA GLY A 158 -2.22 11.94 9.52
C GLY A 158 -2.80 11.52 10.88
N GLY A 159 -4.12 11.52 10.98
CA GLY A 159 -4.83 11.28 12.24
C GLY A 159 -5.14 12.57 13.01
N ALA A 160 -5.72 12.42 14.20
CA ALA A 160 -6.24 13.53 14.99
C ALA A 160 -5.14 14.51 15.46
N ALA A 161 -3.99 14.00 15.89
CA ALA A 161 -2.88 14.85 16.36
C ALA A 161 -2.35 15.81 15.28
N ALA A 162 -2.25 15.35 14.03
CA ALA A 162 -1.85 16.18 12.90
C ALA A 162 -2.87 17.28 12.61
N LEU A 163 -4.16 16.96 12.70
CA LEU A 163 -5.24 17.91 12.48
C LEU A 163 -5.29 18.96 13.59
N GLU A 164 -5.15 18.55 14.84
CA GLU A 164 -5.13 19.46 15.99
C GLU A 164 -3.95 20.44 15.93
N CYS A 165 -2.75 19.96 15.53
CA CYS A 165 -1.60 20.84 15.34
C CYS A 165 -1.84 21.87 14.22
N LEU A 166 -2.40 21.43 13.08
CA LEU A 166 -2.73 22.31 11.96
C LEU A 166 -3.83 23.32 12.33
N GLU A 167 -4.83 22.92 13.10
CA GLU A 167 -5.89 23.80 13.59
C GLU A 167 -5.36 24.87 14.53
N LYS A 168 -4.47 24.51 15.47
CA LYS A 168 -3.81 25.45 16.39
C LYS A 168 -2.88 26.44 15.67
N ASN A 169 -2.42 26.11 14.47
CA ASN A 169 -1.48 26.93 13.71
C ASN A 169 -2.03 27.43 12.36
N LYS A 170 -3.37 27.52 12.21
CA LYS A 170 -4.02 27.99 10.96
C LYS A 170 -3.47 29.32 10.42
N ALA A 171 -3.11 30.24 11.31
CA ALA A 171 -2.54 31.54 10.93
C ALA A 171 -1.06 31.48 10.46
N LYS A 172 -0.37 30.36 10.67
CA LYS A 172 1.05 30.16 10.32
C LYS A 172 1.26 29.25 9.11
N VAL A 173 0.20 28.70 8.55
CA VAL A 173 0.24 27.85 7.35
C VAL A 173 -0.12 28.66 6.10
N SER A 174 0.12 28.09 4.91
CA SER A 174 -0.29 28.73 3.67
C SER A 174 -1.81 28.87 3.57
N PRO A 175 -2.33 29.85 2.80
CA PRO A 175 -3.76 30.02 2.57
C PRO A 175 -4.43 28.77 1.98
N ALA A 176 -3.70 27.99 1.17
CA ALA A 176 -4.19 26.74 0.61
C ALA A 176 -4.36 25.65 1.70
N CYS A 177 -3.39 25.54 2.61
CA CYS A 177 -3.48 24.64 3.76
C CYS A 177 -4.58 25.05 4.74
N GLU A 178 -4.67 26.33 5.08
CA GLU A 178 -5.69 26.87 5.97
C GLU A 178 -7.11 26.57 5.47
N ARG A 179 -7.38 26.84 4.19
CA ARG A 179 -8.68 26.55 3.55
C ARG A 179 -9.02 25.07 3.60
N ALA A 180 -8.04 24.19 3.37
CA ALA A 180 -8.26 22.74 3.45
C ALA A 180 -8.59 22.26 4.87
N VAL A 181 -7.92 22.81 5.89
CA VAL A 181 -8.18 22.48 7.31
C VAL A 181 -9.53 23.05 7.75
N SER A 182 -9.92 24.23 7.28
CA SER A 182 -11.22 24.85 7.59
C SER A 182 -12.39 24.15 6.90
N ALA A 183 -12.24 23.71 5.65
CA ALA A 183 -13.23 22.90 4.94
C ALA A 183 -13.45 21.52 5.58
N ALA A 184 -12.45 21.02 6.32
CA ALA A 184 -12.55 19.76 7.05
C ALA A 184 -13.19 19.88 8.44
N SER A 185 -13.12 21.07 9.07
CA SER A 185 -13.64 21.34 10.42
C SER A 185 -15.05 21.95 10.45
N GLY A 186 -15.51 22.50 9.32
CA GLY A 186 -16.89 22.93 9.12
C GLY A 186 -17.34 22.56 7.71
N GLY A 187 -18.38 21.73 7.60
CA GLY A 187 -18.91 21.25 6.33
C GLY A 187 -19.32 22.41 5.42
N GLY A 188 -18.44 22.78 4.50
CA GLY A 188 -18.66 23.76 3.46
C GLY A 188 -18.33 23.12 2.12
N ALA A 189 -19.32 23.11 1.24
CA ALA A 189 -19.23 22.62 -0.13
C ALA A 189 -18.06 23.25 -0.88
N ALA A 190 -17.50 22.47 -1.81
CA ALA A 190 -16.50 22.91 -2.76
C ALA A 190 -16.98 24.17 -3.49
N ALA A 191 -16.36 25.31 -3.16
CA ALA A 191 -16.25 26.42 -4.09
C ALA A 191 -14.88 26.29 -4.75
N ALA A 192 -14.91 25.95 -6.04
CA ALA A 192 -13.76 26.06 -6.92
C ALA A 192 -13.19 27.48 -6.81
N ALA A 193 -11.93 27.61 -6.39
CA ALA A 193 -11.22 28.87 -6.51
C ALA A 193 -10.78 29.06 -7.97
N PRO A 194 -10.92 30.27 -8.54
CA PRO A 194 -10.38 30.55 -9.86
C PRO A 194 -8.85 30.59 -9.79
N ALA A 195 -8.22 30.17 -10.88
CA ALA A 195 -6.84 30.46 -11.19
C ALA A 195 -6.70 31.99 -11.33
N GLY A 196 -6.15 32.64 -10.30
CA GLY A 196 -5.72 34.03 -10.35
C GLY A 196 -4.26 34.09 -10.74
N ALA A 197 -4.01 34.52 -11.97
CA ALA A 197 -2.70 34.84 -12.49
C ALA A 197 -2.01 35.92 -11.63
N ALA A 198 -0.74 35.69 -11.29
CA ALA A 198 0.18 36.73 -10.87
C ALA A 198 1.38 36.70 -11.83
N THR A 199 1.28 37.44 -12.92
CA THR A 199 2.42 37.83 -13.74
C THR A 199 3.24 38.86 -12.97
N ALA A 200 4.32 38.43 -12.34
CA ALA A 200 5.40 39.32 -11.93
C ALA A 200 6.51 39.18 -12.97
N ALA A 201 6.65 40.19 -13.82
CA ALA A 201 7.74 40.34 -14.76
C ALA A 201 9.06 40.58 -14.00
N ALA A 202 10.07 39.76 -14.27
CA ALA A 202 11.46 39.96 -13.86
C ALA A 202 12.35 39.88 -15.12
N PRO A 203 13.48 40.60 -15.16
CA PRO A 203 14.09 41.03 -16.41
C PRO A 203 14.80 39.88 -17.14
N ALA A 204 14.88 40.04 -18.47
CA ALA A 204 15.54 39.13 -19.38
C ALA A 204 17.03 38.96 -19.03
N ALA A 205 17.40 37.75 -18.60
CA ALA A 205 18.78 37.28 -18.57
C ALA A 205 19.04 36.41 -19.80
N ALA A 206 20.25 36.57 -20.36
CA ALA A 206 20.76 36.00 -21.61
C ALA A 206 20.48 34.48 -21.79
N PRO A 207 20.41 33.99 -23.04
CA PRO A 207 20.08 32.60 -23.34
C PRO A 207 21.20 31.68 -22.85
N THR A 208 21.03 31.12 -21.66
CA THR A 208 21.75 29.92 -21.27
C THR A 208 21.14 28.77 -22.05
N VAL A 209 21.94 28.11 -22.88
CA VAL A 209 21.54 26.86 -23.53
C VAL A 209 21.48 25.80 -22.43
N ILE A 210 20.34 25.72 -21.74
CA ILE A 210 20.02 24.62 -20.84
C ILE A 210 19.85 23.40 -21.74
N VAL A 211 20.90 22.59 -21.83
CA VAL A 211 20.77 21.25 -22.40
C VAL A 211 19.88 20.47 -21.45
N LEU A 212 18.58 20.39 -21.74
CA LEU A 212 17.65 19.56 -20.97
C LEU A 212 18.19 18.13 -21.03
N ARG A 213 18.73 17.68 -19.90
CA ARG A 213 19.09 16.27 -19.71
C ARG A 213 17.84 15.45 -19.98
N PRO A 214 17.93 14.36 -20.77
CA PRO A 214 16.80 13.46 -20.96
C PRO A 214 16.24 13.06 -19.60
N LEU A 215 14.95 13.32 -19.39
CA LEU A 215 14.24 12.95 -18.18
C LEU A 215 14.42 11.44 -17.94
N ARG A 216 14.64 11.06 -16.68
CA ARG A 216 14.69 9.65 -16.32
C ARG A 216 13.27 9.06 -16.42
N PRO A 217 13.10 7.78 -16.80
CA PRO A 217 11.78 7.15 -16.90
C PRO A 217 10.90 7.27 -15.64
N ARG A 218 11.53 7.38 -14.46
CA ARG A 218 10.83 7.60 -13.18
C ARG A 218 10.30 9.01 -13.00
N GLU A 219 11.01 10.02 -13.50
CA GLU A 219 10.57 11.42 -13.43
C GLU A 219 9.41 11.65 -14.39
N GLU A 220 9.47 11.09 -15.60
CA GLU A 220 8.36 11.20 -16.54
C GLU A 220 7.08 10.58 -16.01
N LEU A 221 7.18 9.40 -15.38
CA LEU A 221 6.05 8.76 -14.71
C LEU A 221 5.46 9.61 -13.57
N LEU A 222 6.29 10.37 -12.86
CA LEU A 222 5.84 11.29 -11.81
C LEU A 222 5.16 12.53 -12.39
N ILE A 223 5.70 13.11 -13.47
CA ILE A 223 5.16 14.28 -14.16
C ILE A 223 3.82 13.93 -14.83
N VAL A 224 3.73 12.80 -15.53
CA VAL A 224 2.48 12.32 -16.11
C VAL A 224 1.44 12.04 -15.01
N ARG A 225 1.85 11.45 -13.89
CA ARG A 225 0.93 11.21 -12.76
C ARG A 225 0.41 12.52 -12.14
N SER A 226 1.26 13.55 -12.04
CA SER A 226 0.85 14.82 -11.45
C SER A 226 -0.09 15.60 -12.39
N ALA A 227 0.21 15.65 -13.68
CA ALA A 227 -0.59 16.36 -14.68
C ALA A 227 -1.91 15.64 -15.02
N CYS A 228 -1.86 14.32 -15.22
CA CYS A 228 -3.03 13.51 -15.59
C CYS A 228 -3.80 12.96 -14.39
N GLY A 229 -3.41 13.29 -13.15
CA GLY A 229 -4.03 12.69 -11.96
C GLY A 229 -5.53 12.96 -11.83
N GLY A 230 -6.01 14.11 -12.31
CA GLY A 230 -7.44 14.43 -12.41
C GLY A 230 -8.14 13.52 -13.42
N ASP A 231 -7.62 13.50 -14.65
CA ASP A 231 -8.18 12.71 -15.75
C ASP A 231 -8.16 11.21 -15.46
N ILE A 232 -7.12 10.68 -14.81
CA ILE A 232 -7.06 9.28 -14.41
C ILE A 232 -8.22 8.93 -13.46
N ARG A 233 -8.58 9.84 -12.55
CA ARG A 233 -9.66 9.61 -11.58
C ARG A 233 -11.05 9.74 -12.18
N THR A 234 -11.24 10.59 -13.19
CA THR A 234 -12.56 10.86 -13.78
C THR A 234 -12.82 10.04 -15.03
N VAL A 235 -11.81 9.90 -15.89
CA VAL A 235 -11.88 9.21 -17.18
C VAL A 235 -11.47 7.73 -17.07
N CYS A 236 -10.50 7.42 -16.20
CA CYS A 236 -9.94 6.06 -16.03
C CYS A 236 -10.24 5.41 -14.68
N ALA A 237 -11.31 5.83 -13.98
CA ALA A 237 -11.62 5.43 -12.60
C ALA A 237 -11.66 3.91 -12.36
N GLY A 238 -12.07 3.12 -13.37
CA GLY A 238 -12.18 1.67 -13.30
C GLY A 238 -10.93 0.89 -13.73
N VAL A 239 -9.84 1.58 -14.10
CA VAL A 239 -8.66 0.95 -14.66
C VAL A 239 -7.70 0.55 -13.55
N ALA A 240 -7.46 -0.76 -13.40
CA ALA A 240 -6.51 -1.27 -12.42
C ALA A 240 -5.08 -0.75 -12.71
N PRO A 241 -4.37 -0.24 -11.69
CA PRO A 241 -3.01 0.26 -11.88
C PRO A 241 -2.04 -0.86 -12.30
N GLY A 242 -0.94 -0.46 -12.93
CA GLY A 242 0.11 -1.39 -13.39
C GLY A 242 -0.04 -1.87 -14.83
N GLY A 243 1.05 -2.37 -15.40
CA GLY A 243 1.10 -2.95 -16.75
C GLY A 243 0.75 -1.99 -17.89
N GLY A 244 0.90 -0.67 -17.71
CA GLY A 244 0.59 0.32 -18.75
C GLY A 244 -0.91 0.57 -18.99
N ARG A 245 -1.82 -0.10 -18.26
CA ARG A 245 -3.28 0.00 -18.49
C ARG A 245 -3.83 1.42 -18.38
N ILE A 246 -3.31 2.21 -17.43
CA ILE A 246 -3.71 3.62 -17.28
C ILE A 246 -3.23 4.44 -18.47
N ALA A 247 -2.04 4.19 -19.00
CA ALA A 247 -1.54 4.88 -20.19
C ALA A 247 -2.39 4.52 -21.42
N GLN A 248 -2.79 3.25 -21.58
CA GLN A 248 -3.71 2.82 -22.62
C GLN A 248 -5.05 3.55 -22.52
N CYS A 249 -5.63 3.62 -21.31
CA CYS A 249 -6.89 4.34 -21.09
C CYS A 249 -6.78 5.82 -21.44
N LEU A 250 -5.70 6.49 -21.02
CA LEU A 250 -5.46 7.89 -21.35
C LEU A 250 -5.32 8.08 -22.87
N ALA A 251 -4.57 7.22 -23.55
CA ALA A 251 -4.42 7.26 -25.01
C ALA A 251 -5.76 7.08 -25.73
N SER A 252 -6.58 6.11 -25.32
CA SER A 252 -7.90 5.87 -25.91
C SER A 252 -8.91 7.00 -25.64
N ASN A 253 -8.68 7.80 -24.61
CA ASN A 253 -9.56 8.91 -24.24
C ASN A 253 -8.90 10.28 -24.44
N ALA A 254 -7.90 10.36 -25.32
CA ALA A 254 -7.09 11.57 -25.51
C ALA A 254 -7.94 12.84 -25.73
N ALA A 255 -9.06 12.73 -26.45
CA ALA A 255 -9.99 13.86 -26.68
C ALA A 255 -10.66 14.37 -25.39
N SER A 256 -10.94 13.49 -24.44
CA SER A 256 -11.63 13.79 -23.18
C SER A 256 -10.71 14.26 -22.05
N LEU A 257 -9.39 14.27 -22.29
CA LEU A 257 -8.42 14.68 -21.28
C LEU A 257 -8.38 16.20 -21.10
N SER A 258 -8.00 16.63 -19.91
CA SER A 258 -7.71 18.02 -19.59
C SER A 258 -6.59 18.60 -20.47
N PRO A 259 -6.59 19.92 -20.73
CA PRO A 259 -5.52 20.57 -21.49
C PRO A 259 -4.13 20.32 -20.89
N ALA A 260 -4.02 20.36 -19.56
CA ALA A 260 -2.77 20.12 -18.84
C ALA A 260 -2.23 18.70 -19.04
N CYS A 261 -3.10 17.68 -19.05
CA CYS A 261 -2.68 16.30 -19.32
C CYS A 261 -2.31 16.11 -20.80
N LYS A 262 -3.04 16.74 -21.74
CA LYS A 262 -2.73 16.69 -23.18
C LYS A 262 -1.37 17.28 -23.50
N GLU A 263 -1.02 18.43 -22.93
CA GLU A 263 0.28 19.08 -23.14
C GLU A 263 1.44 18.20 -22.70
N VAL A 264 1.29 17.53 -21.55
CA VAL A 264 2.32 16.63 -21.02
C VAL A 264 2.41 15.32 -21.81
N LEU A 265 1.31 14.85 -22.41
CA LEU A 265 1.29 13.64 -23.23
C LEU A 265 1.74 13.88 -24.69
N ALA A 266 1.63 15.09 -25.21
CA ALA A 266 2.01 15.46 -26.58
C ALA A 266 3.42 14.99 -27.00
N PRO A 267 4.50 15.18 -26.20
CA PRO A 267 5.84 14.73 -26.59
C PRO A 267 5.99 13.19 -26.59
N PHE A 268 5.08 12.45 -25.96
CA PHE A 268 5.08 10.99 -25.93
C PHE A 268 4.22 10.38 -27.04
N ALA A 269 3.24 11.11 -27.56
CA ALA A 269 2.39 10.68 -28.66
C ALA A 269 3.06 10.81 -30.04
N ALA A 270 4.10 11.63 -30.15
CA ALA A 270 4.84 11.88 -31.39
C ALA A 270 6.09 10.98 -31.58
N ARG A 271 6.31 10.01 -30.66
CA ARG A 271 7.38 9.00 -30.73
C ARG A 271 6.78 7.64 -31.03
#